data_AF-A0A958M746-F1
#
_entry.id   AF-A0A958M746-F1
#
_cell.length_a   1.000
_cell.length_b   1.000
_cell.length_c   1.000
_cell.angle_alpha   90.00
_cell.angle_beta   90.00
_cell.angle_gamma   90.00
#
_symmetry.space_group_name_H-M   'P 1'
#
loop_
_entity.id
_entity.type
_entity.pdbx_description
1 polymer ?
#
loop_
_entity_poly.entity_id
_entity_poly.type
_entity_poly.pdbx_seq_one_letter_code
_entity_poly.pdbx_strand_id
1 'polypeptide(L)'
;MNRNVFLTLFCVVLAIVPACAQANLLNAKRPEEIGVKTEKQKLADNDKPLPYGYVDDRDILWSKIVWEVIDIDERVNFPYYFPVDTIDTAPDRRSLYNVLLSNVRNGTLQDIYVDSYFTEKRTFDDLKATLSKIDTTDLGYEQLNAGEAISPEYINKRDITAADIEAWHIKGV
;
A
#
# COMPACT_ATOMS: atom_id res chain seq x y z
N MET A 1 -31.41 3.91 -64.68
CA MET A 1 -31.69 3.13 -63.45
C MET A 1 -33.19 3.17 -63.20
N ASN A 2 -33.85 2.02 -63.07
CA ASN A 2 -35.32 1.96 -62.94
C ASN A 2 -35.78 2.66 -61.65
N ARG A 3 -36.77 3.56 -61.76
CA ARG A 3 -37.31 4.34 -60.63
C ARG A 3 -37.71 3.45 -59.44
N ASN A 4 -38.23 2.26 -59.74
CA ASN A 4 -38.64 1.28 -58.72
C ASN A 4 -37.45 0.66 -57.98
N VAL A 5 -36.32 0.44 -58.67
CA VAL A 5 -35.08 -0.07 -58.05
C VAL A 5 -34.46 0.98 -57.14
N PHE A 6 -34.50 2.26 -57.56
CA PHE A 6 -34.03 3.37 -56.72
C PHE A 6 -34.90 3.54 -55.46
N LEU A 7 -36.22 3.45 -55.59
CA LEU A 7 -37.17 3.49 -54.46
C LEU A 7 -36.94 2.34 -53.48
N THR A 8 -36.73 1.11 -53.98
CA THR A 8 -36.46 -0.03 -53.10
C THR A 8 -35.13 0.11 -52.36
N LEU A 9 -34.09 0.60 -53.04
CA LEU A 9 -32.77 0.80 -52.41
C LEU A 9 -32.82 1.89 -51.33
N PHE A 10 -33.57 2.97 -51.59
CA PHE A 10 -33.76 4.07 -50.64
C PHE A 10 -34.51 3.61 -49.37
N CYS A 11 -35.55 2.78 -49.52
CA CYS A 11 -36.27 2.20 -48.39
C CYS A 11 -35.39 1.27 -47.54
N VAL A 12 -34.50 0.50 -48.17
CA VAL A 12 -33.56 -0.38 -47.45
C VAL A 12 -32.54 0.43 -46.65
N VAL A 13 -32.02 1.52 -47.20
CA VAL A 13 -31.06 2.39 -46.50
C VAL A 13 -31.71 3.08 -45.28
N LEU A 14 -32.97 3.53 -45.39
CA LEU A 14 -33.71 4.09 -44.25
C LEU A 14 -34.01 3.07 -43.15
N ALA A 15 -34.12 1.78 -43.49
CA ALA A 15 -34.38 0.72 -42.52
C ALA A 15 -33.12 0.33 -41.70
N ILE A 16 -31.92 0.75 -42.11
CA ILE A 16 -30.64 0.39 -41.47
C ILE A 16 -30.21 1.43 -40.41
N VAL A 17 -30.99 2.49 -40.17
CA VAL A 17 -30.66 3.46 -39.11
C VAL A 17 -30.60 2.74 -37.77
N PRO A 18 -29.47 2.79 -37.03
CA PRO A 18 -29.39 2.16 -35.73
C PRO A 18 -30.38 2.82 -34.78
N ALA A 19 -31.34 2.04 -34.29
CA ALA A 19 -32.20 2.45 -33.20
C ALA A 19 -31.35 2.59 -31.93
N CYS A 20 -30.91 3.81 -31.62
CA CYS A 20 -30.26 4.10 -30.35
C CYS A 20 -31.28 3.87 -29.22
N ALA A 21 -31.13 2.76 -28.49
CA ALA A 21 -31.95 2.50 -27.31
C ALA A 21 -31.53 3.45 -26.17
N GLN A 22 -32.47 4.24 -25.66
CA GLN A 22 -32.26 5.10 -24.50
C GLN A 22 -32.74 4.38 -23.23
N ALA A 23 -31.87 4.30 -22.22
CA ALA A 23 -32.23 3.75 -20.92
C ALA A 23 -33.27 4.65 -20.24
N ASN A 24 -34.22 4.04 -19.53
CA ASN A 24 -35.19 4.74 -18.68
C ASN A 24 -36.13 5.75 -19.38
N LEU A 25 -36.30 5.68 -20.71
CA LEU A 25 -37.12 6.64 -21.47
C LEU A 25 -38.61 6.63 -21.08
N LEU A 26 -39.16 5.46 -20.74
CA LEU A 26 -40.59 5.30 -20.43
C LEU A 26 -40.94 5.57 -18.95
N ASN A 27 -39.95 5.58 -18.05
CA ASN A 27 -40.18 5.70 -16.61
C ASN A 27 -39.61 6.99 -15.99
N ALA A 28 -38.87 7.80 -16.76
CA ALA A 28 -38.35 9.09 -16.32
C ALA A 28 -39.47 10.10 -16.05
N LYS A 29 -39.48 10.71 -14.86
CA LYS A 29 -40.38 11.83 -14.52
C LYS A 29 -39.77 13.19 -14.86
N ARG A 30 -38.44 13.25 -14.94
CA ARG A 30 -37.68 14.46 -15.29
C ARG A 30 -36.72 14.15 -16.45
N PRO A 31 -36.44 15.11 -17.36
CA PRO A 31 -35.52 14.88 -18.49
C PRO A 31 -34.12 14.42 -18.08
N GLU A 32 -33.65 14.85 -16.91
CA GLU A 32 -32.35 14.46 -16.33
C GLU A 32 -32.25 12.95 -16.02
N GLU A 33 -33.37 12.24 -15.90
CA GLU A 33 -33.42 10.81 -15.58
C GLU A 33 -33.34 9.93 -16.84
N ILE A 34 -33.45 10.52 -18.04
CA ILE A 34 -33.36 9.82 -19.33
C ILE A 34 -31.89 9.45 -19.57
N GLY A 35 -31.63 8.17 -19.85
CA GLY A 35 -30.29 7.62 -20.03
C GLY A 35 -29.64 7.09 -18.73
N VAL A 36 -30.27 7.30 -17.56
CA VAL A 36 -29.77 6.80 -16.27
C VAL A 36 -30.48 5.49 -15.90
N LYS A 37 -29.72 4.44 -15.56
CA LYS A 37 -30.31 3.17 -15.08
C LYS A 37 -31.10 3.39 -13.79
N THR A 38 -32.33 2.88 -13.75
CA THR A 38 -33.16 2.88 -12.53
C THR A 38 -32.54 2.00 -11.44
N GLU A 39 -32.89 2.22 -10.17
CA GLU A 39 -32.38 1.37 -9.07
C GLU A 39 -32.77 -0.10 -9.24
N LYS A 40 -33.98 -0.37 -9.73
CA LYS A 40 -34.43 -1.74 -10.04
C LYS A 40 -33.58 -2.39 -11.14
N GLN A 41 -33.15 -1.62 -12.14
CA GLN A 41 -32.24 -2.12 -13.18
C GLN A 41 -30.83 -2.37 -12.62
N LYS A 42 -30.31 -1.46 -11.78
CA LYS A 42 -29.02 -1.65 -11.11
C LYS A 42 -29.00 -2.88 -10.19
N LEU A 43 -30.13 -3.21 -9.56
CA LEU A 43 -30.28 -4.41 -8.72
C LEU A 43 -30.39 -5.70 -9.55
N ALA A 44 -30.95 -5.62 -10.76
CA ALA A 44 -31.03 -6.75 -11.69
C ALA A 44 -29.70 -6.98 -12.43
N ASP A 45 -28.92 -5.93 -12.65
CA ASP A 45 -27.58 -6.00 -13.22
C ASP A 45 -26.62 -6.61 -12.20
N ASN A 46 -26.26 -7.88 -12.41
CA ASN A 46 -25.23 -8.55 -11.64
C ASN A 46 -23.84 -8.19 -12.20
N ASP A 47 -23.53 -6.88 -12.21
CA ASP A 47 -22.30 -6.29 -12.80
C ASP A 47 -21.03 -6.57 -11.96
N LYS A 48 -21.15 -7.30 -10.86
CA LYS A 48 -20.03 -7.64 -9.99
C LYS A 48 -19.46 -8.99 -10.42
N PRO A 49 -18.12 -9.14 -10.47
CA PRO A 49 -17.50 -10.45 -10.58
C PRO A 49 -18.04 -11.39 -9.50
N LEU A 50 -18.21 -12.65 -9.85
CA LEU A 50 -18.51 -13.66 -8.84
C LEU A 50 -17.41 -13.65 -7.78
N PRO A 51 -17.77 -13.65 -6.48
CA PRO A 51 -16.77 -13.74 -5.44
C PRO A 51 -15.99 -15.05 -5.63
N TYR A 52 -14.69 -15.00 -5.36
CA TYR A 52 -13.86 -16.20 -5.41
C TYR A 52 -14.42 -17.27 -4.45
N GLY A 53 -14.39 -18.52 -4.91
CA GLY A 53 -14.70 -19.66 -4.06
C GLY A 53 -13.65 -19.86 -2.98
N TYR A 54 -13.95 -20.73 -2.02
CA TYR A 54 -12.93 -21.25 -1.11
C TYR A 54 -11.88 -22.02 -1.91
N VAL A 55 -10.60 -21.69 -1.71
CA VAL A 55 -9.46 -22.39 -2.30
C VAL A 55 -8.72 -23.09 -1.15
N ASP A 56 -8.55 -24.41 -1.25
CA ASP A 56 -7.74 -25.19 -0.31
C ASP A 56 -6.25 -25.00 -0.62
N ASP A 57 -5.38 -25.08 0.39
CA ASP A 57 -3.93 -24.86 0.24
C ASP A 57 -3.30 -25.87 -0.74
N ARG A 58 -3.90 -27.07 -0.84
CA ARG A 58 -3.49 -28.13 -1.78
C ARG A 58 -3.77 -27.79 -3.25
N ASP A 59 -4.69 -26.87 -3.50
CA ASP A 59 -5.12 -26.48 -4.85
C ASP A 59 -4.31 -25.28 -5.38
N ILE A 60 -3.37 -24.75 -4.60
CA ILE A 60 -2.47 -23.67 -5.00
C ILE A 60 -1.34 -24.26 -5.87
N LEU A 61 -1.45 -24.10 -7.20
CA LEU A 61 -0.43 -24.60 -8.13
C LEU A 61 0.91 -23.85 -8.05
N TRP A 62 0.88 -22.57 -7.68
CA TRP A 62 2.05 -21.71 -7.63
C TRP A 62 1.82 -20.51 -6.70
N SER A 63 2.88 -20.09 -6.02
CA SER A 63 2.93 -18.83 -5.27
C SER A 63 4.23 -18.09 -5.59
N LYS A 64 4.20 -16.77 -5.44
CA LYS A 64 5.40 -15.93 -5.51
C LYS A 64 5.42 -14.99 -4.31
N ILE A 65 6.62 -14.73 -3.82
CA ILE A 65 6.85 -13.69 -2.83
C ILE A 65 7.38 -12.48 -3.58
N VAL A 66 6.76 -11.32 -3.37
CA VAL A 66 7.18 -10.04 -3.95
C VAL A 66 7.70 -9.15 -2.84
N TRP A 67 8.84 -8.51 -3.09
CA TRP A 67 9.38 -7.47 -2.23
C TRP A 67 9.26 -6.14 -2.95
N GLU A 68 8.54 -5.21 -2.34
CA GLU A 68 8.44 -3.84 -2.79
C GLU A 68 9.32 -2.98 -1.89
N VAL A 69 10.09 -2.07 -2.50
CA VAL A 69 11.00 -1.17 -1.80
C VAL A 69 10.50 0.25 -2.01
N ILE A 70 10.26 0.95 -0.90
CA ILE A 70 9.95 2.38 -0.88
C ILE A 70 11.22 3.09 -0.43
N ASP A 71 11.92 3.70 -1.38
CA ASP A 71 13.12 4.50 -1.14
C ASP A 71 12.69 5.89 -0.60
N ILE A 72 13.13 6.26 0.61
CA ILE A 72 12.74 7.56 1.18
C ILE A 72 13.54 8.76 0.65
N ASP A 73 14.58 8.54 -0.17
CA ASP A 73 15.24 9.62 -0.91
C ASP A 73 14.35 10.14 -2.06
N GLU A 74 13.35 9.37 -2.48
CA GLU A 74 12.40 9.82 -3.48
C GLU A 74 11.37 10.80 -2.90
N ARG A 75 11.20 11.94 -3.59
CA ARG A 75 10.29 13.02 -3.15
C ARG A 75 8.84 12.58 -2.94
N VAL A 76 8.38 11.58 -3.68
CA VAL A 76 7.02 11.03 -3.54
C VAL A 76 6.82 10.34 -2.18
N ASN A 77 7.90 9.84 -1.57
CA ASN A 77 7.90 9.08 -0.32
C ASN A 77 8.20 9.94 0.91
N PHE A 78 8.44 11.25 0.74
CA PHE A 78 8.66 12.20 1.84
C PHE A 78 7.59 12.21 2.93
N PRO A 79 6.29 11.97 2.65
CA PRO A 79 5.29 11.81 3.70
C PRO A 79 5.60 10.67 4.69
N TYR A 80 6.35 9.65 4.27
CA TYR A 80 6.75 8.54 5.14
C TYR A 80 8.01 8.82 5.96
N TYR A 81 8.87 9.73 5.47
CA TYR A 81 10.14 10.10 6.12
C TYR A 81 9.99 11.24 7.12
N PHE A 82 9.27 12.31 6.75
CA PHE A 82 9.18 13.52 7.54
C PHE A 82 7.95 13.53 8.46
N PRO A 83 8.01 14.24 9.59
CA PRO A 83 9.18 14.95 10.12
C PRO A 83 10.17 14.00 10.79
N VAL A 84 11.46 14.32 10.67
CA VAL A 84 12.55 13.57 11.30
C VAL A 84 12.62 13.89 12.80
N ASP A 85 12.48 15.18 13.14
CA ASP A 85 12.37 15.65 14.52
C ASP A 85 10.90 15.93 14.87
N THR A 86 10.49 15.49 16.04
CA THR A 86 9.11 15.58 16.50
C THR A 86 8.90 16.42 17.76
N ILE A 87 9.95 17.07 18.27
CA ILE A 87 9.90 17.92 19.48
C ILE A 87 8.87 19.04 19.32
N ASP A 88 8.93 19.77 18.20
CA ASP A 88 8.05 20.92 17.93
C ASP A 88 6.91 20.61 16.95
N THR A 89 6.66 19.33 16.64
CA THR A 89 5.66 18.96 15.64
C THR A 89 4.36 18.47 16.25
N ALA A 90 3.24 18.97 15.72
CA ALA A 90 1.89 18.57 16.10
C ALA A 90 1.67 17.05 16.01
N PRO A 91 0.80 16.45 16.85
CA PRO A 91 0.64 14.98 16.94
C PRO A 91 0.17 14.31 15.65
N ASP A 92 -0.52 15.06 14.78
CA ASP A 92 -1.05 14.62 13.49
C ASP A 92 0.03 14.49 12.41
N ARG A 93 1.23 15.05 12.62
CA ARG A 93 2.33 15.01 11.67
C ARG A 93 3.48 14.18 12.22
N ARG A 94 3.54 12.90 11.83
CA ARG A 94 4.55 11.94 12.27
C ARG A 94 5.03 11.11 11.09
N SER A 95 6.33 10.84 11.05
CA SER A 95 6.91 9.89 10.10
C SER A 95 6.40 8.47 10.36
N LEU A 96 6.45 7.62 9.33
CA LEU A 96 5.97 6.24 9.44
C LEU A 96 6.71 5.47 10.56
N TYR A 97 8.01 5.71 10.70
CA TYR A 97 8.83 5.13 11.78
C TYR A 97 8.28 5.45 13.17
N ASN A 98 8.00 6.73 13.43
CA ASN A 98 7.49 7.17 14.72
C ASN A 98 6.09 6.61 15.01
N VAL A 99 5.23 6.51 13.98
CA VAL A 99 3.90 5.91 14.11
C VAL A 99 4.00 4.42 14.42
N LEU A 100 4.82 3.66 13.70
CA LEU A 100 4.99 2.22 13.94
C LEU A 100 5.58 1.96 15.34
N LEU A 101 6.64 2.68 15.70
CA LEU A 101 7.32 2.49 16.98
C LEU A 101 6.44 2.87 18.18
N SER A 102 5.64 3.93 18.07
CA SER A 102 4.69 4.31 19.12
C SER A 102 3.55 3.29 19.27
N ASN A 103 3.02 2.75 18.17
CA ASN A 103 1.97 1.72 18.22
C ASN A 103 2.49 0.37 18.73
N VAL A 104 3.75 0.05 18.47
CA VAL A 104 4.44 -1.08 19.09
C VAL A 104 4.57 -0.87 20.60
N ARG A 105 5.04 0.31 21.04
CA ARG A 105 5.18 0.64 22.48
C ARG A 105 3.83 0.63 23.22
N ASN A 106 2.77 1.09 22.56
CA ASN A 106 1.42 1.13 23.12
C ASN A 106 0.71 -0.22 23.10
N GLY A 107 1.28 -1.25 22.46
CA GLY A 107 0.67 -2.58 22.33
C GLY A 107 -0.47 -2.67 21.31
N THR A 108 -0.66 -1.65 20.47
CA THR A 108 -1.58 -1.70 19.32
C THR A 108 -1.04 -2.65 18.26
N LEU A 109 0.28 -2.62 18.01
CA LEU A 109 0.98 -3.55 17.14
C LEU A 109 1.67 -4.61 18.00
N GLN A 110 1.07 -5.80 18.08
CA GLN A 110 1.54 -6.91 18.92
C GLN A 110 2.38 -7.92 18.14
N ASP A 111 2.13 -8.03 16.83
CA ASP A 111 2.77 -9.00 15.96
C ASP A 111 4.06 -8.43 15.39
N ILE A 112 5.16 -8.63 16.13
CA ILE A 112 6.50 -8.20 15.74
C ILE A 112 7.38 -9.44 15.66
N TYR A 113 8.23 -9.51 14.64
CA TYR A 113 8.98 -10.71 14.31
C TYR A 113 10.47 -10.43 14.26
N VAL A 114 11.26 -11.50 14.38
CA VAL A 114 12.74 -11.44 14.32
C VAL A 114 13.22 -11.09 12.92
N ASP A 115 12.59 -11.69 11.91
CA ASP A 115 13.05 -11.64 10.53
C ASP A 115 11.87 -11.60 9.55
N SER A 116 12.22 -11.60 8.27
CA SER A 116 11.27 -11.56 7.16
C SER A 116 10.50 -12.86 6.92
N TYR A 117 10.81 -13.95 7.65
CA TYR A 117 10.06 -15.21 7.55
C TYR A 117 8.81 -15.20 8.44
N PHE A 118 8.72 -14.27 9.39
CA PHE A 118 7.55 -14.06 10.26
C PHE A 118 7.14 -15.31 11.06
N THR A 119 8.12 -16.12 11.48
CA THR A 119 7.89 -17.37 12.22
C THR A 119 7.88 -17.17 13.73
N GLU A 120 8.81 -16.35 14.25
CA GLU A 120 9.02 -16.14 15.68
C GLU A 120 8.63 -14.72 16.11
N LYS A 121 7.70 -14.61 17.05
CA LYS A 121 7.26 -13.33 17.63
C LYS A 121 8.22 -12.83 18.71
N ARG A 122 8.35 -11.52 18.82
CA ARG A 122 9.20 -10.82 19.79
C ARG A 122 8.42 -9.79 20.60
N THR A 123 8.90 -9.52 21.81
CA THR A 123 8.39 -8.42 22.64
C THR A 123 9.14 -7.12 22.32
N PHE A 124 8.60 -5.99 22.77
CA PHE A 124 9.26 -4.70 22.59
C PHE A 124 10.62 -4.62 23.30
N ASP A 125 10.80 -5.32 24.43
CA ASP A 125 12.05 -5.29 25.17
C ASP A 125 13.21 -5.93 24.37
N ASP A 126 12.92 -7.00 23.62
CA ASP A 126 13.89 -7.63 22.73
C ASP A 126 14.33 -6.71 21.59
N LEU A 127 13.45 -5.80 21.14
CA LEU A 127 13.74 -4.86 20.06
C LEU A 127 14.66 -3.71 20.46
N LYS A 128 14.79 -3.41 21.77
CA LYS A 128 15.61 -2.29 22.24
C LYS A 128 17.07 -2.42 21.82
N ALA A 129 17.59 -3.65 21.75
CA ALA A 129 18.93 -3.90 21.26
C ALA A 129 19.06 -3.52 19.78
N THR A 130 18.11 -3.96 18.94
CA THR A 130 18.07 -3.68 17.50
C THR A 130 17.82 -2.21 17.18
N LEU A 131 17.10 -1.50 18.04
CA LEU A 131 16.81 -0.07 17.90
C LEU A 131 17.95 0.84 18.38
N SER A 132 19.10 0.29 18.77
CA SER A 132 20.26 1.07 19.21
C SER A 132 21.47 0.82 18.31
N LYS A 133 22.16 1.91 17.95
CA LYS A 133 23.43 1.89 17.22
C LYS A 133 24.56 2.08 18.23
N ILE A 134 25.46 1.12 18.28
CA ILE A 134 26.68 1.15 19.11
C ILE A 134 27.87 1.20 18.16
N ASP A 135 28.73 2.20 18.34
CA ASP A 135 29.93 2.39 17.54
C ASP A 135 31.13 2.66 18.45
N THR A 136 32.33 2.26 18.00
CA THR A 136 33.58 2.43 18.76
C THR A 136 34.44 3.48 18.06
N THR A 137 35.00 4.42 18.82
CA THR A 137 35.87 5.46 18.26
C THR A 137 37.28 4.91 17.94
N ASP A 138 38.02 5.64 17.11
CA ASP A 138 39.40 5.30 16.72
C ASP A 138 40.31 5.06 17.94
N LEU A 139 40.20 5.90 18.97
CA LEU A 139 40.94 5.74 20.23
C LEU A 139 40.58 4.44 20.97
N GLY A 140 39.32 4.02 20.90
CA GLY A 140 38.88 2.73 21.44
C GLY A 140 39.51 1.55 20.69
N TYR A 141 39.67 1.65 19.37
CA TYR A 141 40.39 0.65 18.59
C TYR A 141 41.89 0.62 18.93
N GLU A 142 42.51 1.76 19.18
CA GLU A 142 43.91 1.83 19.63
C GLU A 142 44.11 1.13 20.98
N GLN A 143 43.22 1.33 21.95
CA GLN A 143 43.24 0.61 23.23
C GLN A 143 43.08 -0.89 23.06
N LEU A 144 42.12 -1.31 22.23
CA LEU A 144 41.91 -2.72 21.94
C LEU A 144 43.16 -3.35 21.30
N ASN A 145 43.81 -2.64 20.38
CA ASN A 145 45.05 -3.06 19.74
C ASN A 145 46.25 -3.09 20.72
N ALA A 146 46.23 -2.25 21.76
CA ALA A 146 47.19 -2.28 22.87
C ALA A 146 46.93 -3.42 23.88
N GLY A 147 45.85 -4.18 23.71
CA GLY A 147 45.45 -5.27 24.62
C GLY A 147 44.71 -4.79 25.87
N GLU A 148 44.29 -3.53 25.91
CA GLU A 148 43.49 -2.96 27.00
C GLU A 148 42.00 -3.15 26.73
N ALA A 149 41.20 -3.15 27.80
CA ALA A 149 39.75 -3.11 27.66
C ALA A 149 39.32 -1.71 27.18
N ILE A 150 38.41 -1.65 26.21
CA ILE A 150 37.90 -0.39 25.65
C ILE A 150 37.21 0.41 26.76
N SER A 151 37.69 1.62 27.03
CA SER A 151 37.04 2.49 27.99
C SER A 151 35.62 2.88 27.52
N PRO A 152 34.64 3.00 28.43
CA PRO A 152 33.27 3.39 28.08
C PRO A 152 33.17 4.74 27.35
N GLU A 153 34.12 5.65 27.55
CA GLU A 153 34.15 6.95 26.86
C GLU A 153 34.35 6.82 25.35
N TYR A 154 34.91 5.71 24.88
CA TYR A 154 35.16 5.46 23.46
C TYR A 154 34.02 4.69 22.77
N ILE A 155 32.95 4.37 23.50
CA ILE A 155 31.78 3.67 22.99
C ILE A 155 30.64 4.68 22.82
N ASN A 156 30.32 5.00 21.57
CA ASN A 156 29.18 5.85 21.23
C ASN A 156 27.93 4.99 21.11
N LYS A 157 26.96 5.19 22.00
CA LYS A 157 25.64 4.56 21.91
C LYS A 157 24.57 5.60 21.66
N ARG A 158 23.80 5.43 20.58
CA ARG A 158 22.63 6.25 20.28
C ARG A 158 21.47 5.38 19.79
N ASP A 159 20.26 5.85 20.01
CA ASP A 159 19.07 5.18 19.47
C ASP A 159 18.88 5.51 17.99
N ILE A 160 18.29 4.56 17.26
CA ILE A 160 17.86 4.72 15.89
C ILE A 160 16.64 5.62 15.87
N THR A 161 16.68 6.64 15.03
CA THR A 161 15.61 7.62 14.86
C THR A 161 15.05 7.56 13.44
N ALA A 162 14.01 8.35 13.17
CA ALA A 162 13.48 8.47 11.81
C ALA A 162 14.54 8.93 10.79
N ALA A 163 15.59 9.63 11.25
CA ALA A 163 16.70 10.11 10.41
C ALA A 163 17.56 8.98 9.82
N ASP A 164 17.54 7.82 10.47
CA ASP A 164 18.40 6.68 10.14
C ASP A 164 17.71 5.69 9.17
N ILE A 165 16.47 6.00 8.75
CA ILE A 165 15.66 5.11 7.91
C ILE A 165 15.91 5.44 6.43
N GLU A 166 16.38 4.45 5.66
CA GLU A 166 16.75 4.59 4.25
C GLU A 166 15.70 4.02 3.27
N ALA A 167 15.06 2.90 3.63
CA ALA A 167 14.00 2.32 2.80
C ALA A 167 12.97 1.57 3.65
N TRP A 168 11.74 1.47 3.15
CA TRP A 168 10.76 0.52 3.65
C TRP A 168 10.65 -0.67 2.72
N HIS A 169 10.73 -1.88 3.29
CA HIS A 169 10.54 -3.12 2.56
C HIS A 169 9.18 -3.71 2.90
N ILE A 170 8.35 -3.92 1.89
CA ILE A 170 7.03 -4.52 2.01
C ILE A 170 7.07 -5.91 1.37
N LYS A 171 6.74 -6.93 2.15
CA LYS A 171 6.63 -8.31 1.68
C LYS A 171 5.19 -8.63 1.31
N GLY A 172 4.94 -8.90 0.03
CA GLY A 172 3.70 -9.50 -0.47
C GLY A 172 3.86 -11.02 -0.64
N VAL A 173 2.83 -11.78 -0.27
CA VAL A 173 2.74 -13.24 -0.44
C VAL A 173 1.51 -13.55 -1.28
#